data_AF-A0A0J9X433-F1
#
_entry.id   AF-A0A0J9X433-F1
#
_cell.length_a   1.000
_cell.length_b   1.000
_cell.length_c   1.000
_cell.angle_alpha   90.00
_cell.angle_beta   90.00
_cell.angle_gamma   90.00
#
_symmetry.space_group_name_H-M   'P 1'
#
loop_
_entity.id
_entity.type
_entity.pdbx_description
1 polymer ?
#
loop_
_entity_poly.entity_id
_entity_poly.type
_entity_poly.pdbx_seq_one_letter_code
_entity_poly.pdbx_strand_id
1 'polypeptide(L)'
;MLKYFKNIQIQGTNLEIFRFAFCVSFPIATMIWVGVDTHEKLNIPNFRPDPARLNQIPKDPLEIRAEVERMRAERLERRKRLEEKAKRLNIVPPSEQKETENEQEEISNVAGAVVTATAAAPSS
;
A
#
# COMPACT_ATOMS: atom_id res chain seq x y z
N MET A 1 50.75 -22.26 32.01
CA MET A 1 50.68 -20.81 31.73
C MET A 1 49.33 -20.20 32.15
N LEU A 2 48.91 -20.36 33.42
CA LEU A 2 47.59 -19.91 33.92
C LEU A 2 47.69 -18.83 35.01
N LYS A 3 48.87 -18.21 35.19
CA LYS A 3 49.15 -17.28 36.31
C LYS A 3 48.87 -15.80 36.01
N TYR A 4 48.49 -15.44 34.78
CA TYR A 4 48.38 -14.03 34.37
C TYR A 4 47.00 -13.40 34.60
N PHE A 5 45.95 -14.19 34.85
CA PHE A 5 44.58 -13.70 34.92
C PHE A 5 44.09 -13.30 36.32
N LYS A 6 44.94 -13.42 37.36
CA LYS A 6 44.48 -13.25 38.75
C LYS A 6 44.33 -11.79 39.20
N ASN A 7 44.84 -10.82 38.43
CA ASN A 7 44.93 -9.40 38.84
C ASN A 7 44.37 -8.40 37.79
N ILE A 8 43.33 -8.77 37.04
CA ILE A 8 42.68 -7.84 36.11
C ILE A 8 41.60 -7.07 36.89
N GLN A 9 42.00 -5.97 37.54
CA GLN A 9 41.06 -4.96 38.04
C GLN A 9 40.81 -3.93 36.92
N ILE A 10 39.77 -4.14 36.12
CA ILE A 10 39.29 -3.13 35.17
C ILE A 10 38.45 -2.12 35.95
N GLN A 11 39.05 -0.99 36.32
CA GLN A 11 38.37 0.10 37.02
C GLN A 11 38.45 1.40 36.21
N GLY A 12 37.42 2.25 36.34
CA GLY A 12 37.34 3.56 35.67
C GLY A 12 37.03 3.47 34.17
N THR A 13 37.60 4.40 33.38
CA THR A 13 37.34 4.58 31.95
C THR A 13 37.48 3.29 31.12
N ASN A 14 38.42 2.39 31.48
CA ASN A 14 38.59 1.11 30.79
C ASN A 14 37.32 0.23 30.82
N LEU A 15 36.51 0.32 31.89
CA LEU A 15 35.25 -0.39 32.00
C LEU A 15 34.17 0.20 31.07
N GLU A 16 34.20 1.51 30.86
CA GLU A 16 33.30 2.20 29.92
C GLU A 16 33.64 1.83 28.48
N ILE A 17 34.92 1.79 28.11
CA ILE A 17 35.36 1.31 26.78
C ILE A 17 34.93 -0.14 26.55
N PHE A 18 35.08 -1.01 27.55
CA PHE A 18 34.64 -2.41 27.42
C PHE A 18 33.12 -2.51 27.22
N ARG A 19 32.32 -1.76 28.00
CA ARG A 19 30.86 -1.73 27.84
C ARG A 19 30.47 -1.19 26.47
N PHE A 20 31.13 -0.14 26.01
CA PHE A 20 30.90 0.43 24.68
C PHE A 20 31.24 -0.58 23.58
N ALA A 21 32.43 -1.20 23.64
CA ALA A 21 32.86 -2.21 22.69
C ALA A 21 31.90 -3.41 22.67
N PHE A 22 31.43 -3.87 23.83
CA PHE A 22 30.45 -4.95 23.92
C PHE A 22 29.10 -4.54 23.32
N CYS A 23 28.58 -3.36 23.68
CA CYS A 23 27.32 -2.83 23.15
C CYS A 23 27.35 -2.64 21.63
N VAL A 24 28.50 -2.34 21.04
CA VAL A 24 28.66 -2.18 19.58
C VAL A 24 28.92 -3.53 18.91
N SER A 25 29.85 -4.34 19.43
CA SER A 25 30.22 -5.62 18.81
C SER A 25 29.13 -6.68 18.90
N PHE A 26 28.36 -6.73 19.99
CA PHE A 26 27.30 -7.72 20.18
C PHE A 26 26.22 -7.65 19.07
N PRO A 27 25.58 -6.50 18.78
CA PRO A 27 24.59 -6.43 17.71
C PRO A 27 25.20 -6.63 16.32
N ILE A 28 26.41 -6.12 16.08
CA ILE A 28 27.09 -6.29 14.78
C ILE A 28 27.40 -7.77 14.54
N ALA A 29 27.96 -8.47 15.52
CA ALA A 29 28.26 -9.89 15.43
C ALA A 29 26.98 -10.72 15.25
N THR A 30 25.91 -10.35 15.97
CA THR A 30 24.61 -11.00 15.81
C THR A 30 24.07 -10.80 14.39
N MET A 31 24.18 -9.59 13.83
CA MET A 31 23.78 -9.32 12.44
C MET A 31 24.66 -10.02 11.41
N ILE A 32 25.96 -10.20 11.64
CA ILE A 32 26.82 -10.96 10.72
C ILE A 32 26.50 -12.46 10.79
N TRP A 33 26.20 -12.98 11.98
CA TRP A 33 25.92 -14.41 12.17
C TRP A 33 24.52 -14.81 11.70
N VAL A 34 23.51 -14.00 12.02
CA VAL A 34 22.11 -14.20 11.62
C VAL A 34 21.88 -13.71 10.19
N GLY A 35 22.28 -12.48 9.91
CA GLY A 35 22.33 -11.87 8.58
C GLY A 35 21.08 -12.08 7.75
N VAL A 36 21.27 -12.79 6.64
CA VAL A 36 20.29 -12.94 5.56
C VAL A 36 19.67 -14.35 5.56
N ASP A 37 20.40 -15.35 6.06
CA ASP A 37 20.01 -16.77 6.03
C ASP A 37 19.32 -17.22 7.33
N THR A 38 18.50 -16.31 7.90
CA THR A 38 17.65 -16.59 9.07
C THR A 38 16.82 -17.87 8.88
N HIS A 39 16.33 -18.10 7.66
CA HIS A 39 15.54 -19.28 7.33
C HIS A 39 16.30 -20.60 7.53
N GLU A 40 17.54 -20.68 7.05
CA GLU A 40 18.35 -21.90 7.11
C GLU A 40 18.88 -22.15 8.53
N LYS A 41 19.26 -21.07 9.23
CA LYS A 41 19.86 -21.17 10.58
C LYS A 41 18.83 -21.37 11.69
N LEU A 42 17.61 -20.84 11.55
CA LEU A 42 16.55 -20.93 12.55
C LEU A 42 15.53 -22.03 12.25
N ASN A 43 15.69 -22.74 11.13
CA ASN A 43 14.89 -23.89 10.71
C ASN A 43 13.37 -23.68 10.86
N ILE A 44 12.92 -22.47 10.50
CA ILE A 44 11.53 -22.04 10.68
C ILE A 44 10.70 -22.72 9.58
N PRO A 45 9.72 -23.57 9.92
CA PRO A 45 8.89 -24.22 8.91
C PRO A 45 8.04 -23.18 8.16
N ASN A 46 8.01 -23.28 6.82
CA ASN A 46 7.17 -22.46 5.93
C ASN A 46 7.44 -20.93 5.95
N PHE A 47 8.68 -20.48 6.17
CA PHE A 47 9.01 -19.04 6.17
C PHE A 47 8.74 -18.34 4.83
N ARG A 48 9.07 -18.99 3.71
CA ARG A 48 8.79 -18.49 2.36
C ARG A 48 7.68 -19.35 1.73
N PRO A 49 6.64 -18.75 1.13
CA PRO A 49 5.69 -19.50 0.33
C PRO A 49 6.44 -20.28 -0.76
N ASP A 50 6.10 -21.56 -0.92
CA ASP A 50 6.67 -22.41 -1.96
C ASP A 50 6.57 -21.69 -3.33
N PRO A 51 7.68 -21.51 -4.06
CA PRO A 51 7.66 -20.90 -5.39
C PRO A 51 6.72 -21.62 -6.37
N ALA A 52 6.42 -22.90 -6.17
CA ALA A 52 5.44 -23.63 -6.99
C ALA A 52 3.99 -23.17 -6.73
N ARG A 53 3.70 -22.65 -5.53
CA ARG A 53 2.38 -22.09 -5.18
C ARG A 53 2.23 -20.63 -5.61
N LEU A 54 3.33 -19.95 -5.90
CA LEU A 54 3.31 -18.56 -6.29
C LEU A 54 2.99 -18.45 -7.79
N ASN A 55 2.17 -17.48 -8.17
CA ASN A 55 1.97 -17.15 -9.58
C ASN A 55 3.32 -16.67 -10.14
N GLN A 56 3.90 -17.47 -11.05
CA GLN A 56 5.17 -17.16 -11.68
C GLN A 56 4.95 -16.07 -12.71
N ILE A 57 5.57 -14.91 -12.50
CA ILE A 57 5.52 -13.82 -13.46
C ILE A 57 6.21 -14.30 -14.75
N PRO A 58 5.54 -14.26 -15.92
CA PRO A 58 6.17 -14.57 -17.20
C PRO A 58 7.37 -13.64 -17.42
N LYS A 59 8.51 -14.19 -17.83
CA LYS A 59 9.76 -13.42 -18.01
C LYS A 59 9.96 -12.97 -19.45
N ASP A 60 9.27 -13.58 -20.40
CA ASP A 60 9.37 -13.26 -21.82
C ASP A 60 8.42 -12.11 -22.23
N PRO A 61 8.88 -11.11 -22.99
CA PRO A 61 8.05 -9.97 -23.42
C PRO A 61 6.83 -10.34 -24.26
N LEU A 62 6.83 -11.43 -25.05
CA LEU A 62 5.62 -11.84 -25.78
C LEU A 62 4.59 -12.42 -24.80
N GLU A 63 5.02 -13.28 -23.89
CA GLU A 63 4.15 -13.88 -22.87
C GLU A 63 3.52 -12.83 -21.94
N ILE A 64 4.29 -11.78 -21.59
CA ILE A 64 3.79 -10.65 -20.79
C ILE A 64 2.63 -9.94 -21.51
N ARG A 65 2.73 -9.70 -22.82
CA ARG A 65 1.68 -9.01 -23.58
C ARG A 65 0.40 -9.84 -23.61
N ALA A 66 0.53 -11.14 -23.87
CA ALA A 66 -0.60 -12.07 -23.87
C ALA A 66 -1.30 -12.12 -22.49
N GLU A 67 -0.54 -12.20 -21.41
CA GLU A 67 -1.12 -12.22 -20.05
C GLU A 67 -1.75 -10.85 -19.67
N VAL A 68 -1.18 -9.73 -20.12
CA VAL A 68 -1.77 -8.40 -19.94
C VAL A 68 -3.10 -8.27 -20.68
N GLU A 69 -3.19 -8.80 -21.91
CA GLU A 69 -4.42 -8.83 -22.68
C GLU A 69 -5.49 -9.69 -21.98
N ARG A 70 -5.10 -10.87 -21.47
CA ARG A 70 -5.97 -11.72 -20.64
C ARG A 70 -6.50 -10.96 -19.42
N MET A 71 -5.62 -10.28 -18.68
CA MET A 71 -6.01 -9.48 -17.51
C MET A 71 -6.93 -8.31 -17.86
N ARG A 72 -6.74 -7.66 -19.01
CA ARG A 72 -7.62 -6.57 -19.48
C ARG A 72 -9.02 -7.08 -19.78
N ALA A 73 -9.15 -8.24 -20.44
CA ALA A 73 -10.43 -8.87 -20.71
C ALA A 73 -11.17 -9.21 -19.40
N GLU A 74 -10.47 -9.86 -18.46
CA GLU A 74 -11.04 -10.23 -17.15
C GLU A 74 -11.49 -9.00 -16.35
N ARG A 75 -10.74 -7.89 -16.40
CA ARG A 75 -11.13 -6.62 -15.76
C ARG A 75 -12.39 -6.04 -16.39
N LEU A 76 -12.51 -6.06 -17.72
CA LEU A 76 -13.67 -5.53 -18.42
C LEU A 76 -14.94 -6.33 -18.11
N GLU A 77 -14.84 -7.66 -18.04
CA GLU A 77 -15.93 -8.52 -17.60
C GLU A 77 -16.30 -8.28 -16.14
N ARG A 78 -15.31 -8.13 -15.26
CA ARG A 78 -15.54 -7.80 -13.84
C ARG A 78 -16.28 -6.46 -13.71
N ARG A 79 -15.90 -5.44 -14.47
CA ARG A 79 -16.58 -4.13 -14.48
C ARG A 79 -18.03 -4.27 -14.92
N LYS A 80 -18.30 -4.95 -16.04
CA LYS A 80 -19.68 -5.22 -16.50
C LYS A 80 -20.53 -5.92 -15.43
N ARG A 81 -19.99 -6.98 -14.80
CA ARG A 81 -20.69 -7.70 -13.72
C ARG A 81 -20.96 -6.80 -12.51
N LEU A 82 -20.06 -5.90 -12.17
CA LEU A 82 -20.24 -4.96 -11.07
C LEU A 82 -21.28 -3.88 -11.42
N GLU A 83 -21.28 -3.36 -12.65
CA GLU A 83 -22.28 -2.41 -13.15
C GLU A 83 -23.69 -3.04 -13.16
N GLU A 84 -23.83 -4.29 -13.61
CA GLU A 84 -25.10 -5.02 -13.57
C GLU A 84 -25.59 -5.24 -12.13
N LYS A 85 -24.68 -5.58 -11.21
CA LYS A 85 -25.01 -5.72 -9.79
C LYS A 85 -25.40 -4.37 -9.17
N ALA A 86 -24.70 -3.29 -9.49
CA ALA A 86 -25.02 -1.95 -9.02
C ALA A 86 -26.42 -1.49 -9.50
N LYS A 87 -26.75 -1.75 -10.77
CA LYS A 87 -28.09 -1.49 -11.33
C LYS A 87 -29.18 -2.29 -10.62
N ARG A 88 -28.94 -3.57 -10.31
CA ARG A 88 -29.91 -4.40 -9.56
C ARG A 88 -30.12 -3.94 -8.12
N LEU A 89 -29.08 -3.37 -7.50
CA LEU A 89 -29.10 -2.88 -6.12
C LEU A 89 -29.48 -1.40 -6.01
N ASN A 90 -29.81 -0.72 -7.12
CA ASN A 90 -30.16 0.72 -7.17
C ASN A 90 -29.11 1.64 -6.49
N ILE A 91 -27.83 1.24 -6.49
CA ILE A 91 -26.74 2.05 -5.94
C ILE A 91 -26.33 3.05 -7.02
N VAL A 92 -26.79 4.29 -6.89
CA VAL A 92 -26.44 5.40 -7.81
C VAL A 92 -24.94 5.69 -7.66
N PRO A 93 -24.16 5.67 -8.75
CA PRO A 93 -22.75 6.05 -8.70
C PRO A 93 -22.60 7.54 -8.33
N PRO A 94 -21.57 7.93 -7.54
CA PRO A 94 -21.36 9.34 -7.14
C PRO A 94 -21.12 10.32 -8.30
N SER A 95 -20.93 9.82 -9.53
CA SER A 95 -20.74 10.62 -10.74
C SER A 95 -22.06 11.23 -11.25
N GLU A 96 -23.19 10.51 -11.13
CA GLU A 96 -24.49 11.02 -11.61
C GLU A 96 -25.09 12.05 -10.64
N GLN A 97 -24.78 11.94 -9.34
CA GLN A 97 -25.23 12.92 -8.34
C GLN A 97 -24.74 14.34 -8.66
N LYS A 98 -23.50 14.47 -9.16
CA LYS A 98 -22.92 15.77 -9.53
C LYS A 98 -23.53 16.38 -10.78
N GLU A 99 -23.97 15.57 -11.75
CA GLU A 99 -24.64 16.05 -12.95
C GLU A 99 -26.05 16.52 -12.61
N THR A 100 -26.80 15.75 -11.81
CA THR A 100 -28.12 16.20 -11.31
C THR A 100 -28.03 17.43 -10.42
N GLU A 101 -27.00 17.56 -9.58
CA GLU A 101 -26.82 18.76 -8.73
C GLU A 101 -26.47 20.02 -9.55
N ASN A 102 -25.58 19.91 -10.56
CA ASN A 102 -25.24 21.02 -11.46
C ASN A 102 -26.43 21.43 -12.34
N GLU A 103 -27.19 20.45 -12.87
CA GLU A 103 -28.41 20.75 -13.62
C GLU A 103 -29.44 21.44 -12.70
N GLN A 104 -29.67 20.96 -11.48
CA GLN A 104 -30.58 21.58 -10.51
C GLN A 104 -30.17 23.02 -10.12
N GLU A 105 -28.87 23.28 -10.04
CA GLU A 105 -28.30 24.60 -9.74
C GLU A 105 -28.47 25.57 -10.93
N GLU A 106 -28.32 25.11 -12.18
CA GLU A 106 -28.60 25.89 -13.38
C GLU A 106 -30.08 26.27 -13.51
N ILE A 107 -31.02 25.33 -13.34
CA ILE A 107 -32.47 25.64 -13.41
C ILE A 107 -32.91 26.59 -12.28
N SER A 108 -32.33 26.47 -11.08
CA SER A 108 -32.57 27.42 -9.97
C SER A 108 -32.13 28.84 -10.33
N ASN A 109 -30.93 28.98 -10.91
CA ASN A 109 -30.38 30.28 -11.28
C ASN A 109 -31.15 30.94 -12.43
N VAL A 110 -31.60 30.17 -13.42
CA VAL A 110 -32.42 30.66 -14.53
C VAL A 110 -33.82 31.06 -14.05
N ALA A 111 -34.44 30.27 -13.17
CA ALA A 111 -35.73 30.62 -12.57
C ALA A 111 -35.64 31.89 -11.72
N GLY A 112 -34.56 32.04 -10.93
CA GLY A 112 -34.28 33.25 -10.16
C GLY A 112 -34.12 34.49 -11.04
N ALA A 113 -33.40 34.37 -12.17
CA ALA A 113 -33.21 35.46 -13.12
C ALA A 113 -34.52 35.91 -13.80
N VAL A 114 -35.39 34.97 -14.18
CA VAL A 114 -36.70 35.26 -14.79
C VAL A 114 -37.64 35.97 -13.81
N VAL A 115 -37.63 35.57 -12.53
CA VAL A 115 -38.43 36.23 -11.47
C VAL A 115 -37.95 37.66 -11.21
N THR A 116 -36.64 37.92 -11.26
CA THR A 116 -36.11 39.29 -11.13
C THR A 116 -36.41 40.19 -12.34
N ALA A 117 -36.46 39.64 -13.55
CA ALA A 117 -36.80 40.39 -14.75
C ALA A 117 -38.30 40.77 -14.83
N THR A 118 -39.19 39.91 -14.32
CA THR A 118 -40.64 40.18 -14.33
C THR A 118 -41.07 41.16 -13.23
N ALA A 119 -40.30 41.31 -12.15
CA ALA A 119 -40.55 42.26 -11.07
C ALA A 119 -40.11 43.71 -11.39
N ALA A 120 -39.37 43.94 -12.49
CA ALA A 120 -38.81 45.25 -12.86
C ALA A 120 -39.69 46.08 -13.82
N ALA A 121 -40.89 45.63 -14.16
CA ALA A 121 -41.84 46.41 -14.96
C ALA A 121 -42.99 46.94 -14.09
N PRO A 122 -42.85 48.13 -13.46
CA PRO A 122 -44.02 48.84 -12.98
C PRO A 122 -44.73 49.50 -14.16
N SER A 123 -46.03 49.27 -14.20
CA SER A 123 -47.03 50.03 -14.92
C SER A 123 -46.81 51.54 -14.82
N SER A 124 -46.83 52.24 -15.95
CA SER A 124 -47.49 53.54 -16.20
C SER A 124 -47.31 53.91 -17.66
#